data_AF-A0A4U0PFW8-F1
#
_entry.id   AF-A0A4U0PFW8-F1
#
_cell.length_a   1.000
_cell.length_b   1.000
_cell.length_c   1.000
_cell.angle_alpha   90.00
_cell.angle_beta   90.00
_cell.angle_gamma   90.00
#
_symmetry.space_group_name_H-M   'P 1'
#
loop_
_entity.id
_entity.type
_entity.pdbx_description
1 polymer ?
#
loop_
_entity_poly.entity_id
_entity_poly.type
_entity_poly.pdbx_seq_one_letter_code
_entity_poly.pdbx_strand_id
1 'polypeptide(L)'
;MREFLIEYVVGYCILGTLGGLLGYVYLCVRLYDVFQRHYPRLVDECLGAMDSNIGQEFRAITVMPPLLRSTHIGELPSARHRFWCRTTRLFGYVWIACLVTIFVPFLL
;
A
#
# COMPACT_ATOMS: atom_id res chain seq x y z
N MET A 1 -21.59 16.14 -18.92
CA MET A 1 -20.99 15.60 -17.68
C MET A 1 -19.94 14.54 -17.96
N ARG A 2 -20.22 13.55 -18.84
CA ARG A 2 -19.26 12.49 -19.22
C ARG A 2 -17.96 13.01 -19.85
N GLU A 3 -18.06 13.97 -20.77
CA GLU A 3 -16.89 14.60 -21.41
C GLU A 3 -15.99 15.34 -20.40
N PHE A 4 -16.57 16.10 -19.47
CA PHE A 4 -15.83 16.76 -18.39
C PHE A 4 -15.09 15.77 -17.47
N LEU A 5 -15.71 14.63 -17.15
CA LEU A 5 -15.08 13.56 -16.38
C LEU A 5 -13.89 12.94 -17.13
N ILE A 6 -14.01 12.73 -18.43
CA ILE A 6 -12.96 12.11 -19.23
C ILE A 6 -11.80 13.08 -19.47
N GLU A 7 -12.07 14.33 -19.84
CA GLU A 7 -11.02 15.31 -20.17
C GLU A 7 -10.23 15.76 -18.94
N TYR A 8 -10.88 15.98 -17.81
CA TYR A 8 -10.23 16.52 -16.62
C TYR A 8 -9.94 15.44 -15.58
N VAL A 9 -10.94 14.66 -15.18
CA VAL A 9 -10.80 13.76 -14.01
C VAL A 9 -9.93 12.55 -14.33
N VAL A 10 -10.13 11.90 -15.48
CA VAL A 10 -9.38 10.68 -15.84
C VAL A 10 -7.88 10.95 -15.97
N GLY A 11 -7.48 12.07 -16.59
CA GLY A 11 -6.06 12.44 -16.72
C GLY A 11 -5.35 12.58 -15.38
N TYR A 12 -5.95 13.30 -14.43
CA TYR A 12 -5.41 13.42 -13.08
C TYR A 12 -5.43 12.09 -12.32
N CYS A 13 -6.44 11.25 -12.52
CA CYS A 13 -6.48 9.92 -11.91
C CYS A 13 -5.40 8.98 -12.47
N ILE A 14 -5.07 9.04 -13.76
CA ILE A 14 -3.98 8.24 -14.34
C ILE A 14 -2.62 8.66 -13.74
N LEU A 15 -2.35 9.97 -13.70
CA LEU A 15 -1.11 10.47 -13.07
C LEU A 15 -1.08 10.16 -11.57
N GLY A 16 -2.21 10.34 -10.88
CA GLY A 16 -2.36 10.03 -9.46
C GLY A 16 -2.22 8.54 -9.16
N THR A 17 -2.60 7.64 -10.07
CA THR A 17 -2.45 6.20 -9.89
C THR A 17 -1.04 5.72 -10.15
N LEU A 18 -0.32 6.30 -11.11
CA LEU A 18 1.12 6.09 -11.32
C LEU A 18 1.94 6.59 -10.11
N GLY A 19 1.71 7.82 -9.68
CA GLY A 19 2.37 8.37 -8.49
C GLY A 19 1.99 7.62 -7.20
N GLY A 20 0.72 7.24 -7.08
CA GLY A 20 0.19 6.44 -5.98
C GLY A 20 0.84 5.06 -5.91
N LEU A 21 1.01 4.38 -7.04
CA LEU A 21 1.69 3.08 -7.10
C LEU A 21 3.14 3.19 -6.60
N LEU A 22 3.90 4.14 -7.15
CA LEU A 22 5.30 4.33 -6.77
C LEU A 22 5.44 4.74 -5.29
N GLY A 23 4.61 5.67 -4.83
CA GLY A 23 4.59 6.11 -3.44
C GLY A 23 4.20 4.99 -2.48
N TYR A 24 3.20 4.19 -2.84
CA TYR A 24 2.74 3.08 -2.01
C TYR A 24 3.80 1.97 -1.92
N VAL A 25 4.40 1.59 -3.05
CA VAL A 25 5.51 0.62 -3.09
C VAL A 25 6.69 1.12 -2.26
N TYR A 26 7.08 2.38 -2.42
CA TYR A 26 8.15 2.98 -1.62
C TYR A 26 7.85 2.93 -0.12
N LEU A 27 6.63 3.30 0.29
CA LEU A 27 6.21 3.24 1.70
C LEU A 27 6.20 1.81 2.24
N CYS A 28 5.75 0.83 1.44
CA CYS A 28 5.81 -0.58 1.80
C CYS A 28 7.25 -1.05 2.02
N VAL A 29 8.18 -0.72 1.13
CA VAL A 29 9.61 -1.07 1.30
C VAL A 29 10.19 -0.42 2.55
N ARG A 30 9.92 0.87 2.78
CA ARG A 30 10.42 1.58 3.97
C ARG A 30 9.84 1.04 5.27
N LEU A 31 8.56 0.68 5.29
CA LEU A 31 7.94 0.03 6.44
C LEU A 31 8.51 -1.37 6.65
N TYR A 32 8.74 -2.13 5.59
CA TYR A 32 9.34 -3.46 5.68
C TYR A 32 10.72 -3.39 6.35
N ASP A 33 11.59 -2.45 5.96
CA ASP A 33 12.89 -2.25 6.61
C ASP A 33 12.76 -1.96 8.12
N VAL A 34 11.80 -1.12 8.50
CA VAL A 34 11.54 -0.78 9.91
C VAL A 34 11.05 -1.99 10.68
N PHE A 35 10.13 -2.76 10.11
CA PHE A 35 9.59 -3.97 10.73
C PHE A 35 10.64 -5.07 10.83
N GLN A 36 11.47 -5.27 9.82
CA GLN A 36 12.57 -6.23 9.89
C GLN A 36 13.57 -5.88 11.01
N ARG A 37 13.83 -4.59 11.23
CA ARG A 37 14.77 -4.12 12.27
C ARG A 37 14.19 -4.11 13.68
N HIS A 38 12.89 -3.90 13.84
CA HIS A 38 12.29 -3.66 15.16
C HIS A 38 11.28 -4.73 15.59
N TYR A 39 10.70 -5.45 14.63
CA TYR A 39 9.67 -6.47 14.84
C TYR A 39 9.83 -7.67 13.87
N PRO A 40 11.00 -8.34 13.84
CA PRO A 40 11.27 -9.39 12.86
C PRO A 40 10.25 -10.54 12.93
N ARG A 41 9.79 -10.89 14.14
CA ARG A 41 8.78 -11.94 14.35
C ARG A 41 7.48 -11.72 13.57
N LEU A 42 7.02 -10.48 13.48
CA LEU A 42 5.79 -10.13 12.74
C LEU A 42 5.98 -10.30 11.22
N VAL A 43 7.19 -10.08 10.72
CA VAL A 43 7.53 -10.26 9.31
C VAL A 43 7.63 -11.75 8.99
N ASP A 44 8.29 -12.51 9.86
CA ASP A 44 8.52 -13.96 9.69
C ASP A 44 7.22 -14.77 9.76
N GLU A 45 6.26 -14.39 10.63
CA GLU A 45 4.94 -15.04 10.71
C GLU A 45 4.13 -14.89 9.41
N CYS A 46 4.29 -13.78 8.69
CA CYS A 46 3.64 -13.56 7.40
C CYS A 46 4.39 -14.22 6.22
N LEU A 47 5.61 -14.75 6.44
CA LEU A 47 6.47 -15.34 5.40
C LEU A 47 6.30 -16.84 5.21
N GLY A 48 5.43 -17.51 5.98
CA GLY A 48 5.32 -18.98 6.12
C GLY A 48 5.17 -19.86 4.87
N ALA A 49 5.21 -19.29 3.66
CA ALA A 49 5.19 -20.02 2.38
C ALA A 49 6.16 -19.49 1.30
N MET A 50 6.94 -18.42 1.54
CA MET A 50 7.68 -17.70 0.49
C MET A 50 9.19 -17.61 0.74
N ASP A 51 9.79 -18.77 1.07
CA ASP A 51 11.22 -18.86 1.40
C ASP A 51 12.15 -19.05 0.19
N SER A 52 11.61 -18.91 -1.04
CA SER A 52 12.43 -18.99 -2.24
C SER A 52 13.23 -17.69 -2.44
N ASN A 53 14.53 -17.82 -2.70
CA ASN A 53 15.49 -16.71 -2.91
C ASN A 53 15.06 -15.71 -4.00
N ILE A 54 14.20 -16.12 -4.95
CA ILE A 54 13.72 -15.28 -6.05
C ILE A 54 12.71 -14.22 -5.57
N GLY A 55 12.01 -14.47 -4.45
CA GLY A 55 10.97 -13.58 -3.93
C GLY A 55 11.47 -12.44 -3.05
N GLN A 56 12.76 -12.42 -2.68
CA GLN A 56 13.29 -11.58 -1.61
C GLN A 56 13.13 -10.07 -1.90
N GLU A 57 13.31 -9.65 -3.14
CA GLU A 57 13.17 -8.25 -3.58
C GLU A 57 11.71 -7.76 -3.55
N PHE A 58 10.75 -8.69 -3.68
CA PHE A 58 9.31 -8.40 -3.65
C PHE A 58 8.65 -8.76 -2.31
N ARG A 59 9.41 -9.24 -1.31
CA ARG A 59 8.90 -9.57 0.03
C ARG A 59 8.21 -8.37 0.67
N ALA A 60 8.78 -7.17 0.53
CA ALA A 60 8.16 -5.97 1.09
C ALA A 60 6.74 -5.70 0.56
N ILE A 61 6.52 -5.92 -0.73
CA ILE A 61 5.24 -5.63 -1.40
C ILE A 61 4.22 -6.74 -1.16
N THR A 62 4.68 -7.96 -0.84
CA THR A 62 3.79 -9.10 -0.55
C THR A 62 3.46 -9.22 0.94
N VAL A 63 4.41 -8.94 1.82
CA VAL A 63 4.28 -9.08 3.28
C VAL A 63 3.66 -7.84 3.92
N MET A 64 4.00 -6.63 3.47
CA MET A 64 3.51 -5.41 4.14
C MET A 64 2.02 -5.14 3.94
N PRO A 65 1.40 -5.27 2.76
CA PRO A 65 -0.03 -5.02 2.61
C PRO A 65 -0.94 -5.86 3.53
N PRO A 66 -0.74 -7.18 3.71
CA PRO A 66 -1.53 -7.96 4.67
C PRO A 66 -1.21 -7.56 6.11
N LEU A 67 0.05 -7.29 6.45
CA LEU A 67 0.44 -6.76 7.76
C LEU A 67 -0.22 -5.41 8.07
N LEU A 68 -0.36 -4.54 7.06
CA LEU A 68 -1.04 -3.24 7.16
C LEU A 68 -2.55 -3.36 7.35
N ARG A 69 -3.13 -4.54 7.11
CA ARG A 69 -4.54 -4.84 7.33
C ARG A 69 -4.79 -5.65 8.60
N SER A 70 -3.76 -6.24 9.20
CA SER A 70 -3.86 -7.06 10.40
C SER A 70 -4.13 -6.24 11.66
N THR A 71 -4.63 -6.90 12.70
CA THR A 71 -4.88 -6.31 14.02
C THR A 71 -3.57 -5.97 14.76
N HIS A 72 -2.45 -6.63 14.40
CA HIS A 72 -1.14 -6.46 15.04
C HIS A 72 -0.59 -5.03 14.98
N ILE A 73 -1.03 -4.21 14.02
CA ILE A 73 -0.64 -2.79 13.96
C ILE A 73 -1.13 -2.03 15.19
N GLY A 74 -2.32 -2.36 15.72
CA GLY A 74 -2.87 -1.71 16.90
C GLY A 74 -2.01 -1.95 18.14
N GLU A 75 -1.38 -3.12 18.19
CA GLU A 75 -0.60 -3.67 19.30
C GLU A 75 0.88 -3.23 19.26
N LEU A 76 1.32 -2.53 18.22
CA LEU A 76 2.70 -2.05 18.12
C LEU A 76 3.04 -1.09 19.28
N PRO A 77 4.18 -1.28 19.96
CA PRO A 77 4.55 -0.47 21.13
C PRO A 77 4.87 0.99 20.76
N SER A 78 5.37 1.23 19.54
CA SER A 78 5.74 2.58 19.08
C SER A 78 4.55 3.30 18.46
N ALA A 79 4.14 4.42 19.05
CA ALA A 79 3.11 5.30 18.50
C ALA A 79 3.48 5.84 17.10
N ARG A 80 4.78 6.09 16.86
CA ARG A 80 5.27 6.54 15.55
C ARG A 80 5.06 5.47 14.49
N HIS A 81 5.40 4.21 14.76
CA HIS A 81 5.21 3.12 13.80
C HIS A 81 3.72 2.89 13.50
N ARG A 82 2.86 2.99 14.53
CA ARG A 82 1.40 2.93 14.35
C ARG A 82 0.87 4.03 13.44
N PHE A 83 1.31 5.27 13.67
CA PHE A 83 0.94 6.40 12.82
C PHE A 83 1.34 6.16 11.36
N TRP A 84 2.59 5.76 11.12
CA TRP A 84 3.08 5.46 9.78
C TRP A 84 2.29 4.35 9.09
N CYS A 85 1.98 3.25 9.79
CA CYS A 85 1.17 2.17 9.25
C CYS A 85 -0.24 2.64 8.87
N ARG A 86 -0.89 3.44 9.73
CA ARG A 86 -2.23 4.00 9.45
C ARG A 86 -2.20 4.94 8.26
N THR A 87 -1.20 5.80 8.16
CA THR A 87 -1.04 6.72 7.04
C THR A 87 -0.82 5.97 5.73
N THR A 88 0.04 4.94 5.71
CA THR A 88 0.25 4.12 4.50
C THR A 88 -1.01 3.35 4.11
N ARG A 89 -1.80 2.88 5.09
CA ARG A 89 -3.09 2.24 4.82
C ARG A 89 -4.10 3.23 4.22
N LEU A 90 -4.19 4.44 4.77
CA LEU A 90 -5.06 5.51 4.25
C LEU A 90 -4.65 5.88 2.82
N PHE A 91 -3.35 6.05 2.58
CA PHE A 91 -2.80 6.32 1.25
C PHE A 91 -3.18 5.23 0.25
N GLY A 92 -3.09 3.95 0.65
CA GLY A 92 -3.55 2.84 -0.17
C GLY A 92 -5.05 2.91 -0.52
N TYR A 93 -5.92 3.30 0.42
CA TYR A 93 -7.34 3.48 0.15
C TYR A 93 -7.61 4.67 -0.79
N VAL A 94 -6.93 5.79 -0.61
CA VAL A 94 -7.03 6.95 -1.51
C VAL A 94 -6.61 6.57 -2.92
N TRP A 95 -5.52 5.81 -3.05
CA TRP A 95 -5.06 5.31 -4.34
C TRP A 95 -6.07 4.36 -5.00
N ILE A 96 -6.67 3.43 -4.25
CA ILE A 96 -7.74 2.56 -4.75
C ILE A 96 -8.95 3.39 -5.20
N ALA A 97 -9.33 4.42 -4.45
CA ALA A 97 -10.42 5.31 -4.85
C ALA A 97 -10.11 6.03 -6.17
N CYS A 98 -8.87 6.48 -6.38
CA CYS A 98 -8.44 7.01 -7.68
C CYS A 98 -8.55 5.97 -8.80
N LEU A 99 -8.14 4.72 -8.56
CA LEU A 99 -8.29 3.63 -9.54
C LEU A 99 -9.76 3.39 -9.91
N VAL A 100 -10.65 3.33 -8.92
CA VAL A 100 -12.09 3.13 -9.17
C VAL A 100 -12.68 4.30 -9.95
N THR A 101 -12.25 5.53 -9.65
CA THR A 101 -12.74 6.76 -10.32
C THR A 101 -12.42 6.78 -11.81
N ILE A 102 -11.34 6.11 -12.26
CA ILE A 102 -11.02 5.96 -13.69
C ILE A 102 -12.13 5.20 -14.44
N PHE A 103 -12.77 4.22 -13.78
CA PHE A 103 -13.79 3.38 -14.40
C PHE A 103 -15.21 3.95 -14.32
N VAL A 104 -15.46 4.91 -13.42
CA VAL A 104 -16.75 5.59 -13.25
C VAL A 104 -17.33 6.14 -14.58
N PRO A 105 -16.59 6.89 -15.42
CA PRO A 105 -17.14 7.41 -16.69
C PRO A 105 -17.46 6.32 -17.74
N PHE A 106 -16.99 5.08 -17.55
CA PHE A 106 -17.33 3.96 -18.44
C PHE A 106 -18.61 3.25 -18.01
N LEU A 107 -19.03 3.38 -16.75
CA LEU A 107 -20.24 2.78 -16.17
C LEU A 107 -21.45 3.73 -16.21
N LEU A 108 -21.20 5.04 -16.35
CA LEU A 108 -22.18 6.11 -16.56
C LEU A 108 -22.26 6.53 -18.03
#